data_AF-A0A432R315-F1
#
_entry.id   AF-A0A432R315-F1
#
_cell.length_a   1.000
_cell.length_b   1.000
_cell.length_c   1.000
_cell.angle_alpha   90.00
_cell.angle_beta   90.00
_cell.angle_gamma   90.00
#
_symmetry.space_group_name_H-M   'P 1'
#
loop_
_entity.id
_entity.type
_entity.pdbx_description
1 polymer ?
#
loop_
_entity_poly.entity_id
_entity_poly.type
_entity_poly.pdbx_seq_one_letter_code
_entity_poly.pdbx_strand_id
1 'polypeptide(L)'
;MENGGWKMKDSMRKLVMLLGCVSLVWGGEFYYMSGGKRVELTLVESGTVTPRSSQNILRFKDGEGKEIAIPNRLLVKLKDRETLDQYLTIYKMKIVKEYPDNTFLLETDSPLSAMDIANTLSQDSHVIYAQPDLIRKWNLR
;
A
#
# COMPACT_ATOMS: atom_id res chain seq x y z
N MET A 1 -16.19 80.33 6.19
CA MET A 1 -17.56 79.77 6.16
C MET A 1 -17.48 78.50 5.34
N GLU A 2 -17.19 77.35 5.97
CA GLU A 2 -18.18 76.44 6.58
C GLU A 2 -19.26 76.05 5.57
N ASN A 3 -19.68 74.79 5.38
CA ASN A 3 -19.37 73.49 5.96
C ASN A 3 -20.07 72.45 5.06
N GLY A 4 -19.69 71.19 5.20
CA GLY A 4 -20.69 70.10 5.08
C GLY A 4 -20.51 69.18 3.87
N GLY A 5 -19.94 68.01 4.13
CA GLY A 5 -19.97 66.90 3.18
C GLY A 5 -19.31 65.61 3.66
N TRP A 6 -19.25 65.34 4.96
CA TRP A 6 -18.80 64.03 5.46
C TRP A 6 -19.96 63.04 5.42
N LYS A 7 -19.93 62.13 4.44
CA LYS A 7 -20.75 60.92 4.44
C LYS A 7 -19.85 59.72 4.69
N MET A 8 -19.54 59.51 5.96
CA MET A 8 -18.88 58.31 6.45
C MET A 8 -19.95 57.22 6.54
N LYS A 9 -19.91 56.25 5.61
CA LYS A 9 -20.74 55.05 5.65
C LYS A 9 -19.88 53.81 5.46
N ASP A 10 -19.92 53.00 6.51
CA ASP A 10 -19.97 51.55 6.48
C ASP A 10 -18.74 50.83 5.91
N SER A 11 -17.89 50.33 6.80
CA SER A 11 -17.99 48.96 7.35
C SER A 11 -17.02 48.04 6.61
N MET A 12 -15.77 48.01 7.05
CA MET A 12 -15.27 47.00 7.98
C MET A 12 -15.16 45.60 7.34
N ARG A 13 -13.90 45.23 7.09
CA ARG A 13 -13.37 43.85 7.14
C ARG A 13 -14.03 42.80 6.23
N LYS A 14 -13.42 42.59 5.06
CA LYS A 14 -13.40 41.26 4.42
C LYS A 14 -11.98 40.89 4.01
N LEU A 15 -11.15 40.69 5.03
CA LEU A 15 -10.00 39.78 4.97
C LEU A 15 -10.60 38.36 5.02
N VAL A 16 -10.86 37.76 3.86
CA VAL A 16 -11.25 36.36 3.79
C VAL A 16 -10.07 35.58 3.24
N MET A 17 -9.49 34.83 4.17
CA MET A 17 -8.53 33.75 4.01
C MET A 17 -8.61 33.03 2.65
N LEU A 18 -7.53 33.14 1.88
CA LEU A 18 -7.15 32.14 0.88
C LEU A 18 -6.37 31.03 1.61
N LEU A 19 -7.12 30.23 2.38
CA LEU A 19 -6.67 28.98 3.01
C LEU A 19 -7.63 27.92 2.48
N GLY A 20 -7.18 27.09 1.54
CA GLY A 20 -8.08 26.11 0.96
C GLY A 20 -7.59 25.45 -0.31
N CYS A 21 -6.39 24.87 -0.28
CA CYS A 21 -5.99 23.73 -1.11
C CYS A 21 -4.85 22.99 -0.39
N VAL A 22 -5.03 22.70 0.91
CA VAL A 22 -4.39 21.49 1.44
C VAL A 22 -5.33 20.38 1.03
N SER A 23 -5.14 19.88 -0.18
CA SER A 23 -5.67 18.57 -0.54
C SER A 23 -5.16 17.64 0.55
N LEU A 24 -6.06 17.20 1.42
CA LEU A 24 -5.85 16.01 2.22
C LEU A 24 -5.59 14.93 1.19
N VAL A 25 -4.31 14.69 0.90
CA VAL A 25 -3.88 13.45 0.27
C VAL A 25 -4.24 12.42 1.32
N TRP A 26 -5.45 11.86 1.21
CA TRP A 26 -5.75 10.55 1.74
C TRP A 26 -4.77 9.61 1.04
N GLY A 27 -3.54 9.57 1.54
CA GLY A 27 -2.59 8.55 1.16
C GLY A 27 -3.24 7.25 1.54
N GLY A 28 -3.52 6.40 0.54
CA GLY A 28 -4.13 5.10 0.80
C GLY A 28 -3.35 4.36 1.89
N GLU A 29 -4.07 3.80 2.86
CA GLU A 29 -3.53 2.96 3.94
C GLU A 29 -2.71 1.79 3.36
N PHE A 30 -3.08 1.36 2.15
CA PHE A 30 -2.46 0.25 1.44
C PHE A 30 -1.72 0.71 0.19
N TYR A 31 -0.55 0.12 -0.06
CA TYR A 31 0.22 0.36 -1.28
C TYR A 31 1.11 -0.82 -1.64
N TYR A 32 1.60 -0.84 -2.89
CA TYR A 32 2.69 -1.72 -3.31
C TYR A 32 3.69 -0.96 -4.20
N MET A 33 4.88 -1.52 -4.39
CA MET A 33 5.91 -0.95 -5.26
C MET A 33 5.86 -1.59 -6.66
N SER A 34 5.74 -0.76 -7.70
CA SER A 34 5.76 -1.18 -9.11
C SER A 34 6.80 -0.37 -9.88
N GLY A 35 7.85 -1.01 -10.38
CA GLY A 35 8.90 -0.31 -11.15
C GLY A 35 9.54 0.86 -10.40
N GLY A 36 9.75 0.71 -9.08
CA GLY A 36 10.29 1.75 -8.21
C GLY A 36 9.31 2.85 -7.79
N LYS A 37 8.04 2.78 -8.19
CA LYS A 37 6.99 3.74 -7.82
C LYS A 37 5.99 3.13 -6.84
N ARG A 38 5.54 3.92 -5.87
CA ARG A 38 4.44 3.57 -4.97
C ARG A 38 3.12 3.65 -5.72
N VAL A 39 2.33 2.59 -5.67
CA VAL A 39 0.97 2.52 -6.20
C VAL A 39 0.01 2.37 -5.04
N GLU A 40 -0.85 3.36 -4.84
CA GLU A 40 -1.86 3.34 -3.78
C GLU A 40 -2.98 2.35 -4.11
N LEU A 41 -3.49 1.70 -3.07
CA LEU A 41 -4.52 0.68 -3.15
C LEU A 41 -5.72 1.09 -2.29
N THR A 42 -6.91 0.97 -2.86
CA THR A 42 -8.17 1.09 -2.12
C THR A 42 -8.72 -0.30 -1.87
N LEU A 43 -8.97 -0.63 -0.60
CA LEU A 43 -9.56 -1.91 -0.23
C LEU A 43 -10.95 -2.03 -0.84
N VAL A 44 -11.21 -3.14 -1.53
CA VAL A 44 -12.56 -3.47 -1.95
C VAL A 44 -13.22 -4.12 -0.74
N GLU A 45 -14.09 -3.38 -0.04
CA GLU A 45 -14.89 -3.94 1.06
C GLU A 45 -15.55 -5.24 0.57
N SER A 46 -15.17 -6.34 1.22
CA SER A 46 -15.53 -7.69 0.80
C SER A 46 -17.02 -7.89 1.00
N GLY A 47 -17.81 -7.70 -0.06
CA GLY A 47 -19.03 -8.47 -0.21
C GLY A 47 -18.59 -9.94 -0.26
N THR A 48 -18.84 -10.67 0.84
CA THR A 48 -18.54 -12.09 1.08
C THR A 48 -18.39 -12.92 -0.20
N VAL A 49 -17.20 -12.93 -0.79
CA VAL A 49 -16.84 -13.94 -1.78
C VAL A 49 -16.19 -15.06 -1.00
N THR A 50 -16.96 -16.11 -0.74
CA THR A 50 -16.44 -17.39 -0.27
C THR A 50 -15.29 -17.80 -1.18
N PRO A 51 -14.05 -17.90 -0.68
CA PRO A 51 -12.94 -18.38 -1.47
C PRO A 51 -13.28 -19.79 -1.96
N ARG A 52 -13.37 -19.98 -3.27
CA ARG A 52 -13.63 -21.31 -3.86
C ARG A 52 -12.47 -22.29 -3.62
N SER A 53 -11.37 -21.81 -3.06
CA SER A 53 -10.26 -22.57 -2.48
C SER A 53 -9.83 -21.84 -1.20
N SER A 54 -9.37 -22.57 -0.20
CA SER A 54 -8.86 -22.20 1.13
C SER A 54 -7.82 -21.04 1.24
N GLN A 55 -7.67 -20.20 0.23
CA GLN A 55 -6.73 -19.09 0.19
C GLN A 55 -7.41 -17.83 0.74
N ASN A 56 -6.87 -17.34 1.87
CA ASN A 56 -7.19 -16.03 2.41
C ASN A 56 -6.60 -14.96 1.46
N ILE A 57 -7.44 -14.19 0.77
CA ILE A 57 -7.05 -13.24 -0.27
C ILE A 57 -7.70 -11.88 0.03
N LEU A 58 -6.90 -10.81 0.04
CA LEU A 58 -7.40 -9.43 0.04
C LEU A 58 -7.50 -8.89 -1.38
N ARG A 59 -8.52 -8.06 -1.61
CA ARG A 59 -8.80 -7.46 -2.91
C ARG A 59 -8.73 -5.95 -2.83
N PHE A 60 -8.07 -5.37 -3.82
CA PHE A 60 -7.85 -3.94 -3.94
C PHE A 60 -8.18 -3.46 -5.35
N LYS A 61 -8.45 -2.17 -5.47
CA LYS A 61 -8.36 -1.45 -6.74
C LYS A 61 -7.22 -0.46 -6.68
N ASP A 62 -6.45 -0.38 -7.76
CA ASP A 62 -5.50 0.72 -7.93
C ASP A 62 -6.22 2.01 -8.39
N GLY A 63 -5.45 3.10 -8.55
CA GLY A 63 -5.98 4.40 -9.00
C GLY A 63 -6.57 4.40 -10.41
N GLU A 64 -6.35 3.35 -11.21
CA GLU A 64 -6.96 3.16 -12.53
C GLU A 64 -8.22 2.29 -12.46
N GLY A 65 -8.62 1.84 -11.26
CA GLY A 65 -9.77 0.97 -11.02
C GLY A 65 -9.50 -0.50 -11.31
N LYS A 66 -8.24 -0.90 -11.56
CA LYS A 66 -7.87 -2.29 -11.85
C LYS A 66 -7.86 -3.12 -10.58
N GLU A 67 -8.46 -4.30 -10.65
CA GLU A 67 -8.48 -5.23 -9.53
C GLU A 67 -7.11 -5.89 -9.33
N ILE A 68 -6.68 -5.90 -8.07
CA ILE A 68 -5.46 -6.54 -7.59
C ILE A 68 -5.85 -7.42 -6.42
N ALA A 69 -5.38 -8.67 -6.44
CA ALA A 69 -5.55 -9.59 -5.33
C ALA A 69 -4.21 -9.93 -4.69
N ILE A 70 -4.18 -9.90 -3.36
CA ILE A 70 -3.01 -10.19 -2.54
C ILE A 70 -3.35 -11.41 -1.69
N PRO A 71 -2.70 -12.56 -1.89
CA PRO A 71 -2.78 -13.70 -1.00
C PRO A 71 -1.86 -13.49 0.22
N ASN A 72 -1.83 -14.47 1.11
CA ASN A 72 -0.91 -14.55 2.25
C ASN A 72 0.52 -14.93 1.85
N ARG A 73 1.06 -14.35 0.76
CA ARG A 73 2.40 -14.69 0.25
C ARG A 73 3.18 -13.46 -0.17
N LEU A 74 4.51 -13.54 -0.06
CA LEU A 74 5.43 -12.53 -0.57
C LEU A 74 6.63 -13.16 -1.27
N LEU A 75 7.17 -12.45 -2.25
CA LEU A 75 8.40 -12.79 -2.95
C LEU A 75 9.54 -11.96 -2.38
N VAL A 76 10.59 -12.63 -1.92
CA VAL A 76 11.79 -12.00 -1.33
C VAL A 76 13.01 -12.45 -2.11
N LYS A 77 13.90 -11.52 -2.45
CA LYS A 77 15.25 -11.81 -2.92
C LYS A 77 16.25 -11.26 -1.92
N LEU A 78 17.12 -12.13 -1.42
CA LEU A 78 18.16 -11.79 -0.47
C LEU A 78 19.50 -11.60 -1.19
N LYS A 79 20.40 -10.81 -0.60
CA LYS A 79 21.81 -10.78 -1.02
C LYS A 79 22.45 -12.13 -0.76
N ASP A 80 22.24 -12.64 0.46
CA ASP A 80 22.86 -13.84 0.98
C ASP A 80 21.77 -14.72 1.62
N ARG A 81 21.92 -16.05 1.53
CA ARG A 81 20.93 -16.99 2.09
C ARG A 81 20.91 -16.99 3.62
N GLU A 82 21.99 -16.58 4.27
CA GLU A 82 22.21 -16.72 5.72
C GLU A 82 21.13 -16.00 6.57
N THR A 83 20.58 -14.90 6.07
CA THR A 83 19.53 -14.14 6.80
C THR A 83 18.13 -14.74 6.66
N LEU A 84 17.95 -15.76 5.82
CA LEU A 84 16.63 -16.36 5.55
C LEU A 84 16.02 -16.96 6.82
N ASP A 85 16.76 -17.79 7.55
CA ASP A 85 16.24 -18.51 8.71
C ASP A 85 15.80 -17.55 9.83
N GLN A 86 16.49 -16.41 9.96
CA GLN A 86 16.13 -15.35 10.88
C GLN A 86 14.77 -14.76 10.50
N TYR A 87 14.56 -14.43 9.22
CA TYR A 87 13.28 -13.88 8.75
C TYR A 87 12.15 -14.90 8.87
N LEU A 88 12.38 -16.17 8.52
CA LEU A 88 11.39 -17.23 8.70
C LEU A 88 10.95 -17.35 10.16
N THR A 89 11.88 -17.21 11.10
CA THR A 89 11.60 -17.30 12.54
C THR A 89 10.87 -16.07 13.06
N ILE A 90 11.41 -14.86 12.81
CA ILE A 90 10.84 -13.60 13.33
C ILE A 90 9.41 -13.39 12.85
N TYR A 91 9.17 -13.67 11.58
CA TYR A 91 7.88 -13.42 10.93
C TYR A 91 7.02 -14.69 10.82
N LYS A 92 7.47 -15.81 11.39
CA LYS A 92 6.77 -17.11 11.37
C LYS A 92 6.37 -17.55 9.96
N MET A 93 7.21 -17.26 8.98
CA MET A 93 6.95 -17.57 7.57
C MET A 93 7.34 -18.99 7.22
N LYS A 94 6.75 -19.52 6.15
CA LYS A 94 7.12 -20.80 5.56
C LYS A 94 7.62 -20.62 4.14
N ILE A 95 8.62 -21.39 3.74
CA ILE A 95 9.04 -21.44 2.35
C ILE A 95 7.99 -22.22 1.56
N VAL A 96 7.36 -21.56 0.59
CA VAL A 96 6.48 -22.22 -0.39
C VAL A 96 7.30 -22.75 -1.56
N LYS A 97 8.26 -21.94 -2.02
CA LYS A 97 9.10 -22.27 -3.17
C LYS A 97 10.40 -21.51 -3.15
N GLU A 98 11.49 -22.20 -3.51
CA GLU A 98 12.78 -21.59 -3.76
C GLU A 98 12.99 -21.37 -5.27
N TYR A 99 13.63 -20.26 -5.61
CA TYR A 99 14.07 -19.91 -6.96
C TYR A 99 15.60 -19.68 -6.94
N PRO A 100 16.24 -19.69 -8.12
CA PRO A 100 17.65 -19.30 -8.23
C PRO A 100 17.94 -17.91 -7.66
N ASP A 101 19.22 -17.63 -7.42
CA ASP A 101 19.72 -16.33 -6.96
C ASP A 101 19.08 -15.83 -5.65
N ASN A 102 19.03 -16.70 -4.64
CA ASN A 102 18.54 -16.39 -3.29
C ASN A 102 17.13 -15.75 -3.31
N THR A 103 16.26 -16.26 -4.17
CA THR A 103 14.88 -15.77 -4.32
C THR A 103 13.89 -16.79 -3.78
N PHE A 104 12.94 -16.35 -2.96
CA PHE A 104 12.04 -17.21 -2.21
C PHE A 104 10.61 -16.70 -2.28
N LEU A 105 9.65 -17.60 -2.51
CA LEU A 105 8.24 -17.36 -2.24
C LEU A 105 7.94 -17.86 -0.83
N LEU A 106 7.51 -16.94 0.02
CA LEU A 106 7.24 -17.17 1.43
C LEU A 106 5.73 -17.03 1.70
N GLU A 107 5.20 -17.86 2.58
CA GLU A 107 3.82 -17.80 3.07
C GLU A 107 3.78 -17.23 4.48
N THR A 108 2.79 -16.38 4.72
CA THR A 108 2.49 -15.73 6.00
C THR A 108 1.14 -16.18 6.54
N ASP A 109 0.82 -15.78 7.77
CA ASP A 109 -0.47 -16.07 8.40
C ASP A 109 -1.66 -15.37 7.72
N SER A 110 -1.42 -14.20 7.12
CA SER A 110 -2.48 -13.41 6.47
C SER A 110 -1.95 -12.54 5.33
N PRO A 111 -2.83 -12.10 4.40
CA PRO A 111 -2.46 -11.13 3.37
C PRO A 111 -1.97 -9.78 3.92
N LEU A 112 -2.54 -9.29 5.03
CA LEU A 112 -2.05 -8.07 5.69
C LEU A 112 -0.61 -8.25 6.15
N SER A 113 -0.32 -9.37 6.81
CA SER A 113 1.04 -9.71 7.23
C SER A 113 1.99 -9.79 6.03
N ALA A 114 1.55 -10.34 4.89
CA ALA A 114 2.37 -10.39 3.68
C ALA A 114 2.74 -8.99 3.19
N MET A 115 1.81 -8.03 3.23
CA MET A 115 2.08 -6.64 2.86
C MET A 115 3.03 -5.97 3.85
N ASP A 116 2.75 -6.05 5.15
CA ASP A 116 3.54 -5.37 6.19
C ASP A 116 4.98 -5.90 6.25
N ILE A 117 5.14 -7.23 6.16
CA ILE A 117 6.44 -7.88 6.14
C ILE A 117 7.20 -7.51 4.86
N ALA A 118 6.54 -7.53 3.69
CA ALA A 118 7.19 -7.14 2.44
C ALA A 118 7.67 -5.68 2.47
N ASN A 119 6.84 -4.77 2.98
CA ASN A 119 7.21 -3.37 3.16
C ASN A 119 8.39 -3.21 4.11
N THR A 120 8.37 -3.91 5.25
CA THR A 120 9.46 -3.89 6.24
C THR A 120 10.77 -4.43 5.64
N LEU A 121 10.72 -5.63 5.05
CA LEU A 121 11.89 -6.26 4.43
C LEU A 121 12.44 -5.46 3.25
N SER A 122 11.61 -4.73 2.51
CA SER A 122 12.07 -3.89 1.40
C SER A 122 13.05 -2.78 1.83
N GLN A 123 13.09 -2.46 3.12
CA GLN A 123 13.98 -1.46 3.70
C GLN A 123 15.24 -2.07 4.34
N ASP A 124 15.33 -3.40 4.43
CA ASP A 124 16.48 -4.08 5.04
C ASP A 124 17.66 -4.15 4.06
N SER A 125 18.87 -3.84 4.54
CA SER A 125 20.09 -3.86 3.75
C SER A 125 20.48 -5.23 3.19
N HIS A 126 19.98 -6.33 3.75
CA HIS A 126 20.25 -7.70 3.28
C HIS A 126 19.25 -8.17 2.22
N VAL A 127 18.19 -7.39 1.98
CA VAL A 127 17.14 -7.69 1.01
C VAL A 127 17.38 -6.88 -0.26
N ILE A 128 17.39 -7.55 -1.41
CA ILE A 128 17.47 -6.90 -2.73
C ILE A 128 16.08 -6.37 -3.12
N TYR A 129 15.05 -7.19 -2.93
CA TYR A 129 13.67 -6.75 -3.01
C TYR A 129 12.76 -7.65 -2.18
N ALA A 130 11.68 -7.08 -1.67
CA ALA A 130 10.56 -7.82 -1.10
C ALA A 130 9.26 -7.18 -1.61
N GLN A 131 8.32 -8.01 -2.06
CA GLN A 131 7.02 -7.57 -2.53
C GLN A 131 5.95 -8.60 -2.20
N PRO A 132 4.72 -8.17 -1.87
CA PRO A 132 3.60 -9.09 -1.80
C PRO A 132 3.42 -9.80 -3.15
N ASP A 133 2.98 -11.05 -3.11
CA ASP A 133 2.60 -11.78 -4.33
C ASP A 133 1.32 -11.13 -4.89
N LEU A 134 1.37 -10.60 -6.12
CA LEU A 134 0.25 -9.86 -6.70
C LEU A 134 -0.41 -10.68 -7.81
N ILE A 135 -1.70 -10.96 -7.65
CA ILE A 135 -2.49 -11.58 -8.71
C ILE A 135 -3.22 -10.49 -9.49
N ARG A 136 -2.78 -10.28 -10.75
CA ARG A 136 -3.24 -9.19 -11.63
C ARG A 136 -4.18 -9.65 -12.75
N LYS A 137 -4.34 -10.96 -12.94
CA LYS A 137 -5.25 -11.56 -13.94
C LYS A 137 -5.88 -12.82 -13.38
N TRP A 138 -7.21 -12.83 -13.31
CA TRP A 138 -7.98 -14.06 -13.18
C TRP A 138 -7.96 -14.83 -14.50
N ASN A 139 -6.90 -15.58 -14.74
CA ASN A 139 -6.99 -16.75 -15.59
C ASN A 139 -7.39 -17.95 -14.73
N LEU A 140 -8.62 -17.93 -14.21
CA LEU A 140 -9.28 -19.17 -13.83
C LEU A 140 -9.78 -19.79 -15.14
N ARG A 141 -8.94 -20.62 -15.75
CA ARG A 141 -9.45 -21.66 -16.66
C ARG A 141 -9.95 -22.82 -15.83
#